data_AF-A0A699SJ76-F1
#
_entry.id   AF-A0A699SJ76-F1
#
_cell.length_a   1.000
_cell.length_b   1.000
_cell.length_c   1.000
_cell.angle_alpha   90.00
_cell.angle_beta   90.00
_cell.angle_gamma   90.00
#
_symmetry.space_group_name_H-M   'P 1'
#
loop_
_entity.id
_entity.type
_entity.pdbx_description
1 polymer ?
#
loop_
_entity_poly.entity_id
_entity_poly.type
_entity_poly.pdbx_seq_one_letter_code
_entity_poly.pdbx_strand_id
1 'polypeptide(L)'
;DVRFDAKQRRVILQDGEIFVETGSHDDPRPFIVETDEGSMRALGTKFLVKRADDGTLLSVLQSAVAAHPQAADTEMILREGQQMLIQRHSLGPMLALAPGTDAWMRGGLEGVDADLAG
;
A
#
# COMPACT_ATOMS: atom_id res chain seq x y z
N ASP A 1 -3.18 12.65 -7.84
CA ASP A 1 -3.30 14.01 -7.27
C ASP A 1 -2.79 13.94 -5.83
N VAL A 2 -1.98 14.89 -5.38
CA VAL A 2 -1.46 14.89 -4.00
C VAL A 2 -2.08 16.09 -3.28
N ARG A 3 -2.88 15.81 -2.25
CA ARG A 3 -3.57 16.85 -1.49
C ARG A 3 -3.09 16.83 -0.05
N PHE A 4 -2.31 17.82 0.32
CA PHE A 4 -2.00 18.09 1.71
C PHE A 4 -3.07 19.02 2.27
N ASP A 5 -3.77 18.60 3.32
CA ASP A 5 -4.65 19.47 4.07
C ASP A 5 -4.09 19.71 5.49
N ALA A 6 -4.71 20.61 6.26
CA ALA A 6 -4.23 20.96 7.60
C ALA A 6 -4.32 19.81 8.61
N LYS A 7 -5.09 18.74 8.31
CA LYS A 7 -5.39 17.63 9.22
C LYS A 7 -4.66 16.32 8.86
N GLN A 8 -4.29 16.13 7.59
CA GLN A 8 -3.70 14.90 7.08
C GLN A 8 -2.78 15.17 5.88
N ARG A 9 -1.81 14.28 5.70
CA ARG A 9 -0.97 14.20 4.50
C ARG A 9 -1.57 13.14 3.58
N ARG A 10 -2.30 13.55 2.54
CA ARG A 10 -3.05 12.62 1.69
C ARG A 10 -2.50 12.56 0.26
N VAL A 11 -2.32 11.34 -0.23
CA VAL A 11 -1.99 11.04 -1.62
C VAL A 11 -3.15 10.29 -2.24
N ILE A 12 -3.66 10.75 -3.39
CA ILE A 12 -4.67 10.02 -4.16
C ILE A 12 -3.96 9.40 -5.36
N LEU A 13 -3.83 8.07 -5.33
CA LEU A 13 -3.25 7.26 -6.38
C LEU A 13 -4.36 6.80 -7.33
N GLN A 14 -4.40 7.41 -8.51
CA GLN A 14 -5.39 7.09 -9.54
C GLN A 14 -4.97 5.86 -10.36
N ASP A 15 -3.70 5.79 -10.72
CA ASP A 15 -3.13 4.73 -11.55
C ASP A 15 -1.65 4.48 -11.20
N GLY A 16 -1.13 3.31 -11.57
CA GLY A 16 0.28 2.94 -11.43
C GLY A 16 0.66 2.50 -10.02
N GLU A 17 1.89 2.82 -9.61
CA GLU A 17 2.44 2.41 -8.32
C GLU A 17 3.25 3.53 -7.67
N ILE A 18 3.27 3.53 -6.33
CA ILE A 18 4.07 4.45 -5.52
C ILE A 18 4.76 3.72 -4.39
N PHE A 19 5.99 4.13 -4.12
CA PHE A 19 6.66 3.82 -2.87
C PHE A 19 6.54 4.99 -1.91
N VAL A 20 6.16 4.68 -0.68
CA VAL A 20 5.99 5.65 0.40
C VAL A 20 7.00 5.34 1.48
N GLU A 21 7.80 6.36 1.82
CA GLU A 21 8.64 6.39 3.01
C GLU A 21 8.22 7.61 3.84
N THR A 22 7.62 7.37 5.00
CA THR A 22 7.26 8.46 5.91
C THR A 22 8.42 8.75 6.87
N GLY A 23 8.96 9.97 6.82
CA GLY A 23 9.99 10.44 7.75
C GLY A 23 9.49 10.64 9.19
N SER A 24 10.43 11.03 10.08
CA SER A 24 10.33 11.09 11.55
C SER A 24 9.02 11.60 12.15
N HIS A 25 8.75 11.12 13.37
CA HIS A 25 7.55 11.27 14.21
C HIS A 25 7.13 12.72 14.56
N ASP A 26 7.78 13.75 14.03
CA ASP A 26 7.59 15.15 14.42
C ASP A 26 6.36 15.80 13.75
N ASP A 27 5.84 15.21 12.67
CA ASP A 27 4.56 15.61 12.07
C ASP A 27 3.44 14.65 12.54
N PRO A 28 2.57 15.08 13.47
CA PRO A 28 1.52 14.23 14.02
C PRO A 28 0.39 13.94 13.03
N ARG A 29 0.39 14.59 11.85
CA ARG A 29 -0.66 14.38 10.85
C ARG A 29 -0.51 12.99 10.22
N PRO A 30 -1.58 12.17 10.19
CA PRO A 30 -1.53 10.87 9.55
C PRO A 30 -1.18 11.02 8.07
N PHE A 31 -0.36 10.10 7.56
CA PHE A 31 -0.12 9.95 6.13
C PHE A 31 -1.07 8.89 5.58
N ILE A 32 -1.85 9.24 4.57
CA ILE A 32 -2.87 8.39 3.98
C ILE A 32 -2.66 8.33 2.48
N VAL A 33 -2.61 7.12 1.92
CA VAL A 33 -2.78 6.87 0.50
C VAL A 33 -4.21 6.43 0.26
N GLU A 34 -4.87 7.01 -0.72
CA GLU A 34 -6.20 6.62 -1.15
C GLU A 34 -6.22 6.15 -2.59
N THR A 35 -7.06 5.17 -2.85
CA THR A 35 -7.39 4.64 -4.16
C THR A 35 -8.90 4.43 -4.26
N ASP A 36 -9.40 3.97 -5.42
CA ASP A 36 -10.83 3.68 -5.59
C ASP A 36 -11.33 2.52 -4.72
N GLU A 37 -10.43 1.62 -4.27
CA GLU A 37 -10.81 0.47 -3.44
C GLU A 37 -10.65 0.71 -1.95
N GLY A 38 -9.88 1.70 -1.52
CA GLY A 38 -9.72 1.95 -0.09
C GLY A 38 -8.66 2.97 0.27
N SER A 39 -8.35 3.00 1.56
CA SER A 39 -7.34 3.88 2.13
C SER A 39 -6.33 3.10 2.96
N MET A 40 -5.08 3.57 2.92
CA MET A 40 -3.94 3.00 3.61
C MET A 40 -3.29 4.09 4.45
N ARG A 41 -3.35 3.94 5.76
CA ARG A 41 -2.80 4.89 6.74
C ARG A 41 -1.49 4.36 7.30
N ALA A 42 -0.43 5.13 7.08
CA ALA A 42 0.90 4.81 7.58
C ALA A 42 0.95 4.92 9.11
N LEU A 43 1.52 3.92 9.78
CA LEU A 43 1.79 3.95 11.23
C LEU A 43 3.28 4.26 11.54
N GLY A 44 4.00 4.81 10.55
CA GLY A 44 5.44 5.10 10.57
C GLY A 44 6.22 4.01 9.84
N THR A 45 6.36 4.11 8.51
CA THR A 45 6.66 2.93 7.69
C THR A 45 7.23 3.25 6.30
N LYS A 46 7.81 2.22 5.68
CA LYS A 46 8.08 2.08 4.25
C LYS A 46 7.12 1.05 3.66
N PHE A 47 6.41 1.41 2.59
CA PHE A 47 5.47 0.51 1.92
C PHE A 47 5.27 0.87 0.45
N LEU A 48 4.80 -0.10 -0.33
CA LEU A 48 4.44 0.05 -1.74
C LEU A 48 2.92 -0.07 -1.87
N VAL A 49 2.35 0.79 -2.71
CA VAL A 49 0.96 0.72 -3.15
C VAL A 49 0.94 0.63 -4.66
N LYS A 50 0.30 -0.40 -5.19
CA LYS A 50 0.15 -0.63 -6.63
C LYS A 50 -1.32 -0.81 -7.01
N ARG A 51 -1.75 -0.11 -8.05
CA ARG A 51 -3.03 -0.34 -8.73
C ARG A 51 -2.89 -1.60 -9.58
N ALA A 52 -3.81 -2.54 -9.42
CA ALA A 52 -3.92 -3.76 -10.18
C ALA A 52 -5.33 -3.89 -10.75
N ASP A 53 -5.53 -4.81 -11.70
CA ASP A 53 -6.84 -4.98 -12.37
C ASP A 53 -7.96 -5.40 -11.40
N ASP A 54 -7.60 -6.08 -10.32
CA ASP A 54 -8.51 -6.66 -9.32
C ASP A 54 -8.58 -5.88 -7.99
N GLY A 55 -7.83 -4.78 -7.87
CA GLY A 55 -7.85 -3.89 -6.70
C GLY A 55 -6.53 -3.14 -6.45
N THR A 56 -6.25 -2.87 -5.19
CA THR A 56 -5.02 -2.19 -4.75
C THR A 56 -4.16 -3.17 -3.96
N LEU A 57 -2.97 -3.48 -4.46
CA LEU A 57 -2.00 -4.28 -3.73
C LEU A 57 -1.20 -3.39 -2.77
N LEU A 58 -1.32 -3.66 -1.47
CA LEU A 58 -0.52 -3.04 -0.42
C LEU A 58 0.58 -4.01 0.02
N SER A 59 1.83 -3.53 0.02
CA SER A 59 3.02 -4.29 0.39
C SER A 59 3.83 -3.54 1.45
N VAL A 60 3.92 -4.09 2.67
CA VAL A 60 4.55 -3.40 3.82
C VAL A 60 5.98 -3.88 4.03
N LEU A 61 6.93 -2.97 3.81
CA LEU A 61 8.35 -3.26 3.79
C LEU A 61 9.03 -3.01 5.14
N GLN A 62 8.44 -2.16 5.98
CA GLN A 62 8.95 -1.88 7.32
C GLN A 62 7.81 -1.42 8.24
N SER A 63 7.81 -1.79 9.53
CA SER A 63 6.81 -1.34 10.50
C SER A 63 5.38 -1.79 10.16
N ALA A 64 4.41 -0.88 10.00
CA ALA A 64 3.01 -1.24 9.78
C ALA A 64 2.18 -0.18 9.04
N VAL A 65 1.13 -0.65 8.35
CA VAL A 65 0.12 0.13 7.63
C VAL A 65 -1.27 -0.38 8.02
N ALA A 66 -2.18 0.53 8.36
CA ALA A 66 -3.60 0.21 8.50
C ALA A 66 -4.31 0.34 7.15
N ALA A 67 -5.06 -0.67 6.74
CA ALA A 67 -5.81 -0.73 5.49
C ALA A 67 -7.31 -0.77 5.76
N HIS A 68 -8.07 0.03 5.02
CA HIS A 68 -9.52 0.13 5.13
C HIS A 68 -10.13 0.12 3.72
N PRO A 69 -11.05 -0.82 3.40
CA PRO A 69 -11.72 -0.85 2.12
C PRO A 69 -12.75 0.28 2.02
N GLN A 70 -13.06 0.75 0.82
CA GLN A 70 -13.87 1.96 0.65
C GLN A 70 -15.35 1.78 1.03
N ALA A 71 -15.90 0.58 0.88
CA ALA A 71 -17.32 0.29 1.03
C ALA A 71 -17.62 -0.73 2.17
N ALA A 72 -16.67 -0.97 3.07
CA ALA A 72 -16.90 -1.75 4.28
C ALA A 72 -16.21 -1.08 5.48
N ASP A 73 -16.83 -1.18 6.66
CA ASP A 73 -16.34 -0.59 7.91
C ASP A 73 -15.45 -1.60 8.64
N THR A 74 -14.28 -1.87 8.07
CA THR A 74 -13.30 -2.81 8.63
C THR A 74 -11.90 -2.27 8.43
N GLU A 75 -11.04 -2.46 9.42
CA GLU A 75 -9.64 -2.06 9.36
C GLU A 75 -8.75 -3.28 9.65
N MET A 76 -7.69 -3.45 8.87
CA MET A 76 -6.67 -4.45 9.12
C MET A 76 -5.28 -3.81 9.15
N ILE A 77 -4.47 -4.20 10.12
CA ILE A 77 -3.08 -3.75 10.21
C ILE A 77 -2.18 -4.78 9.55
N LEU A 78 -1.51 -4.37 8.48
CA LEU A 78 -0.41 -5.11 7.87
C LEU A 78 0.90 -4.69 8.51
N ARG A 79 1.76 -5.66 8.76
CA ARG A 79 3.10 -5.52 9.32
C ARG A 79 4.14 -5.78 8.24
N GLU A 80 5.37 -5.44 8.56
CA GLU A 80 6.56 -5.78 7.78
C GLU A 80 6.54 -7.24 7.27
N GLY A 81 6.92 -7.41 6.00
CA GLY A 81 6.93 -8.72 5.36
C GLY A 81 5.57 -9.18 4.87
N GLN A 82 4.52 -8.35 4.98
CA GLN A 82 3.15 -8.73 4.61
C GLN A 82 2.63 -7.93 3.42
N GLN A 83 1.76 -8.57 2.64
CA GLN A 83 1.01 -7.96 1.55
C GLN A 83 -0.46 -8.38 1.58
N MET A 84 -1.31 -7.56 0.95
CA MET A 84 -2.73 -7.83 0.82
C MET A 84 -3.32 -7.08 -0.37
N LEU A 85 -4.22 -7.75 -1.09
CA LEU A 85 -5.08 -7.11 -2.08
C LEU A 85 -6.28 -6.47 -1.37
N ILE A 86 -6.45 -5.16 -1.56
CA ILE A 86 -7.58 -4.39 -1.07
C ILE A 86 -8.57 -4.23 -2.21
N GLN A 87 -9.80 -4.64 -1.96
CA GLN A 87 -10.90 -4.48 -2.89
C GLN A 87 -11.95 -3.56 -2.28
N ARG A 88 -12.80 -2.98 -3.12
CA ARG A 88 -13.75 -1.95 -2.69
C ARG A 88 -14.63 -2.35 -1.51
N HIS A 89 -14.95 -3.63 -1.36
CA HIS A 89 -15.85 -4.15 -0.32
C HIS A 89 -15.17 -5.15 0.64
N SER A 90 -13.88 -5.44 0.46
CA SER A 90 -13.21 -6.51 1.18
C SER A 90 -11.71 -6.32 1.27
N LEU A 91 -11.14 -6.89 2.32
CA LEU A 91 -9.70 -7.06 2.48
C LEU A 91 -9.39 -8.52 2.16
N GLY A 92 -8.45 -8.75 1.23
CA GLY A 92 -8.02 -10.08 0.85
C GLY A 92 -7.26 -10.81 1.98
N PRO A 93 -6.83 -12.05 1.74
CA PRO A 93 -5.97 -12.75 2.69
C PRO A 93 -4.65 -12.01 2.87
N MET A 94 -4.13 -12.05 4.09
CA MET A 94 -2.80 -11.53 4.41
C MET A 94 -1.75 -12.56 3.98
N LEU A 95 -0.88 -12.17 3.05
CA LEU A 95 0.15 -13.04 2.48
C LEU A 95 1.54 -12.54 2.85
N ALA A 96 2.53 -13.43 2.80
CA ALA A 96 3.93 -13.03 2.89
C ALA A 96 4.34 -12.29 1.62
N LEU A 97 5.21 -11.28 1.76
CA LEU A 97 5.81 -10.59 0.62
C LEU A 97 6.66 -11.54 -0.21
N ALA A 98 6.57 -11.41 -1.53
CA ALA A 98 7.43 -12.14 -2.44
C ALA A 98 8.90 -11.69 -2.25
N PRO A 99 9.88 -12.61 -2.31
CA PRO A 99 11.28 -12.24 -2.37
C PRO A 99 11.53 -11.26 -3.53
N GLY A 100 12.32 -10.22 -3.30
CA GLY A 100 12.64 -9.23 -4.34
C GLY A 100 11.56 -8.16 -4.57
N THR A 101 10.51 -8.08 -3.75
CA THR A 101 9.52 -6.98 -3.85
C THR A 101 10.14 -5.59 -3.69
N ASP A 102 11.35 -5.48 -3.14
CA ASP A 102 12.14 -4.27 -2.99
C ASP A 102 13.26 -4.12 -4.05
N ALA A 103 13.43 -5.08 -4.95
CA ALA A 103 14.53 -5.12 -5.93
C ALA A 103 14.45 -3.98 -6.95
N TRP A 104 13.22 -3.59 -7.35
CA TRP A 104 12.99 -2.44 -8.21
C TRP A 104 13.45 -1.13 -7.55
N MET A 105 13.40 -1.03 -6.22
CA MET A 105 13.89 0.14 -5.47
C MET A 105 15.42 0.22 -5.43
N ARG A 106 16.12 -0.90 -5.68
CA ARG A 106 17.59 -0.96 -5.78
C ARG A 106 18.11 -0.77 -7.22
N GLY A 107 17.24 -0.41 -8.17
CA GLY A 107 17.61 -0.17 -9.57
C GLY A 107 17.59 -1.41 -10.48
N GLY A 108 16.97 -2.52 -10.04
CA GLY A 108 16.85 -3.74 -10.84
C GLY A 108 15.45 -3.92 -11.44
N LEU A 109 15.35 -3.97 -12.77
CA LEU A 109 14.22 -4.59 -13.46
C LEU A 109 14.30 -6.11 -13.23
N GLU A 110 13.73 -6.61 -12.13
CA GLU A 110 13.43 -8.04 -12.02
C GLU A 110 11.99 -8.25 -12.48
N GLY A 111 11.84 -8.37 -13.80
CA GLY A 111 10.59 -8.82 -14.40
C GLY A 111 10.25 -10.21 -13.88
N VAL A 112 9.24 -10.31 -13.03
CA VAL A 112 8.55 -11.58 -12.76
C VAL A 112 7.39 -11.66 -13.72
N ASP A 113 7.63 -12.33 -14.84
CA ASP A 113 6.60 -12.90 -15.69
C ASP A 113 5.98 -14.07 -14.92
N ALA A 114 4.80 -13.84 -14.35
CA ALA A 114 3.98 -14.90 -13.77
C ALA A 114 2.97 -15.35 -14.83
N ASP A 115 3.49 -15.92 -15.91
CA ASP A 115 2.70 -16.76 -16.80
C ASP A 115 2.44 -18.08 -16.06
N LEU A 116 1.18 -18.38 -15.72
CA LEU A 116 0.69 -19.73 -15.51
C LEU A 116 -0.78 -19.80 -15.94
N ALA A 117 -0.98 -19.82 -17.26
CA ALA A 117 -2.01 -20.67 -17.83
C ALA A 117 -1.56 -22.16 -17.72
N GLY A 118 -2.46 -23.01 -17.23
CA GLY A 118 -2.27 -24.46 -17.17
C GLY A 118 -3.39 -25.16 -16.41
#